data_AF-A0A843UP01-F1
#
_entry.id   AF-A0A843UP01-F1
#
_cell.length_a   1.000
_cell.length_b   1.000
_cell.length_c   1.000
_cell.angle_alpha   90.00
_cell.angle_beta   90.00
_cell.angle_gamma   90.00
#
_symmetry.space_group_name_H-M   'P 1'
#
loop_
_entity.id
_entity.type
_entity.pdbx_description
1 polymer ?
#
loop_
_entity_poly.entity_id
_entity_poly.type
_entity_poly.pdbx_seq_one_letter_code
_entity_poly.pdbx_strand_id
1 'polypeptide(L)'
;MAERRPERTSRDVRSGRSSRPRHLRVLYFPPPPPVDYGVFMQGLVQAMQTQAHTQAALQAQLEAQERVDVWWASLLRTRFEDGAIDVAWDEFVRLFRAKFVPEYIQDRMEQEFLSLAQGSMTVLEYEARFSELSKYAPHIVAEERRKTKKFVMGLKPSLRTRLVAFDHRTLDEALSAACR
;
A
#
# COMPACT_ATOMS: atom_id res chain seq x y z
N MET A 1 52.32 0.07 -47.75
CA MET A 1 53.23 -0.91 -47.12
C MET A 1 53.81 -0.23 -45.89
N ALA A 2 53.18 -0.42 -44.73
CA ALA A 2 53.53 0.24 -43.47
C ALA A 2 54.33 -0.70 -42.57
N GLU A 3 55.12 -0.06 -41.70
CA GLU A 3 55.83 -0.53 -40.51
C GLU A 3 56.93 -1.60 -40.65
N ARG A 4 58.16 -1.12 -40.46
CA ARG A 4 59.32 -1.92 -40.01
C ARG A 4 59.13 -2.27 -38.52
N ARG A 5 59.18 -3.56 -38.19
CA ARG A 5 59.75 -4.09 -36.92
C ARG A 5 61.27 -4.25 -37.12
N PRO A 6 62.13 -4.57 -36.12
CA PRO A 6 61.93 -5.03 -34.73
C PRO A 6 62.86 -4.26 -33.73
N GLU A 7 62.93 -4.53 -32.43
CA GLU A 7 63.83 -5.55 -31.84
C GLU A 7 63.59 -5.76 -30.34
N ARG A 8 63.85 -6.99 -29.94
CA ARG A 8 63.76 -7.56 -28.61
C ARG A 8 65.16 -7.62 -28.00
N THR A 9 65.26 -7.44 -26.69
CA THR A 9 66.34 -8.04 -25.87
C THR A 9 65.67 -8.48 -24.56
N SER A 10 65.20 -9.73 -24.47
CA SER A 10 65.93 -10.97 -24.14
C SER A 10 66.38 -11.03 -22.68
N ARG A 11 65.71 -11.93 -21.94
CA ARG A 11 66.16 -12.83 -20.85
C ARG A 11 66.89 -12.19 -19.64
N ASP A 12 66.63 -12.58 -18.39
CA ASP A 12 66.64 -13.93 -17.81
C ASP A 12 65.82 -13.92 -16.50
N VAL A 13 64.94 -14.89 -16.27
CA VAL A 13 65.13 -16.13 -15.47
C VAL A 13 65.14 -15.94 -13.95
N ARG A 14 64.11 -16.57 -13.38
CA ARG A 14 63.80 -16.89 -11.98
C ARG A 14 64.99 -17.10 -11.05
N SER A 15 64.94 -16.42 -9.90
CA SER A 15 65.09 -16.97 -8.54
C SER A 15 64.61 -15.87 -7.59
N GLY A 16 63.94 -16.04 -6.47
CA GLY A 16 63.66 -17.15 -5.58
C GLY A 16 63.39 -16.49 -4.22
N ARG A 17 62.40 -17.00 -3.48
CA ARG A 17 62.17 -16.78 -2.04
C ARG A 17 61.52 -15.46 -1.60
N SER A 18 60.20 -15.56 -1.36
CA SER A 18 59.51 -15.17 -0.12
C SER A 18 60.24 -14.16 0.79
N SER A 19 59.78 -12.91 0.78
CA SER A 19 59.83 -12.06 1.97
C SER A 19 58.47 -11.42 2.18
N ARG A 20 57.81 -11.87 3.25
CA ARG A 20 56.50 -11.45 3.76
C ARG A 20 56.37 -9.91 3.77
N PRO A 21 55.23 -9.32 3.37
CA PRO A 21 54.97 -7.92 3.68
C PRO A 21 54.82 -7.77 5.21
N ARG A 22 55.73 -6.98 5.78
CA ARG A 22 55.71 -6.56 7.18
C ARG A 22 54.51 -5.63 7.41
N HIS A 23 53.53 -6.13 8.15
CA HIS A 23 52.58 -5.39 8.98
C HIS A 23 51.79 -4.28 8.27
N LEU A 24 50.57 -4.60 7.81
CA LEU A 24 49.50 -3.61 7.72
C LEU A 24 49.21 -3.14 9.16
N ARG A 25 49.81 -2.01 9.57
CA ARG A 25 49.31 -1.26 10.72
C ARG A 25 47.91 -0.82 10.32
N VAL A 26 46.89 -1.44 10.92
CA VAL A 26 45.57 -0.84 11.01
C VAL A 26 45.80 0.49 11.72
N LEU A 27 45.83 1.59 10.96
CA LEU A 27 45.83 2.91 11.55
C LEU A 27 44.47 3.03 12.22
N TYR A 28 44.45 2.82 13.53
CA TYR A 28 43.33 3.24 14.37
C TYR A 28 43.13 4.72 14.09
N PHE A 29 42.08 5.03 13.32
CA PHE A 29 41.64 6.40 13.14
C PHE A 29 40.89 6.74 14.44
N PRO A 30 41.48 7.57 15.32
CA PRO A 30 40.82 7.90 16.58
C PRO A 30 39.47 8.57 16.28
N PRO A 31 38.41 8.24 17.02
CA PRO A 31 37.13 8.90 16.85
C PRO A 31 37.29 10.41 17.08
N PRO A 32 36.65 11.28 16.28
CA PRO A 32 36.79 12.73 16.41
C PRO A 32 36.29 13.23 17.79
N PRO A 33 36.93 14.24 18.41
CA PRO A 33 36.47 14.84 19.69
C PRO A 33 35.10 15.55 19.55
N PRO A 34 34.41 15.82 20.66
CA PRO A 34 33.01 15.44 20.88
C PRO A 34 32.02 16.34 20.12
N VAL A 35 31.41 15.79 19.09
CA VAL A 35 30.01 16.08 18.79
C VAL A 35 29.25 15.02 19.58
N ASP A 36 28.46 15.44 20.57
CA ASP A 36 27.70 14.60 21.52
C ASP A 36 27.53 13.15 21.06
N TYR A 37 28.40 12.26 21.57
CA TYR A 37 28.39 10.84 21.23
C TYR A 37 27.05 10.19 21.56
N GLY A 38 26.33 10.71 22.55
CA GLY A 38 24.96 10.29 22.87
C GLY A 38 24.03 10.54 21.71
N VAL A 39 24.08 11.74 21.11
CA VAL A 39 23.29 12.09 19.92
C VAL A 39 23.68 11.25 18.71
N PHE A 40 24.99 11.04 18.47
CA PHE A 40 25.45 10.19 17.37
C PHE A 40 24.97 8.73 17.52
N MET A 41 25.15 8.13 18.69
CA MET A 41 24.73 6.75 18.96
C MET A 41 23.21 6.61 18.97
N GLN A 42 22.48 7.62 19.46
CA GLN A 42 21.02 7.65 19.38
C GLN A 42 20.54 7.73 17.92
N GLY A 43 21.18 8.56 17.10
CA GLY A 43 20.91 8.61 15.66
C GLY A 43 21.16 7.28 14.95
N LEU A 44 22.26 6.59 15.32
CA LEU A 44 22.58 5.26 14.80
C LEU A 44 21.51 4.23 15.20
N VAL A 45 21.15 4.16 16.48
CA VAL A 45 20.11 3.25 16.98
C VAL A 45 18.76 3.53 16.31
N GLN A 46 18.40 4.81 16.17
CA GLN A 46 17.18 5.22 15.49
C GLN A 46 17.19 4.82 14.00
N ALA A 47 18.32 4.99 13.31
CA ALA A 47 18.47 4.58 11.92
C ALA A 47 18.32 3.06 11.77
N MET A 48 18.91 2.28 12.67
CA MET A 48 18.78 0.81 12.67
C MET A 48 17.34 0.36 12.96
N GLN A 49 16.67 0.97 13.93
CA GLN A 49 15.25 0.69 14.22
C GLN A 49 14.37 1.05 13.03
N THR A 50 14.60 2.21 12.41
CA THR A 50 13.88 2.64 11.22
C THR A 50 14.09 1.65 10.08
N GLN A 51 15.33 1.20 9.85
CA GLN A 51 15.65 0.20 8.85
C GLN A 51 14.99 -1.16 9.14
N ALA A 52 14.97 -1.59 10.40
CA ALA A 52 14.30 -2.82 10.80
C ALA A 52 12.78 -2.72 10.56
N HIS A 53 12.15 -1.59 10.90
CA HIS A 53 10.74 -1.35 10.65
C HIS A 53 10.41 -1.31 9.15
N THR A 54 11.22 -0.63 8.33
CA THR A 54 10.99 -0.59 6.88
C THR A 54 11.19 -1.94 6.23
N GLN A 55 12.21 -2.70 6.66
CA GLN A 55 12.43 -4.07 6.18
C GLN A 55 11.28 -4.99 6.59
N ALA A 56 10.84 -4.94 7.84
CA ALA A 56 9.72 -5.75 8.32
C ALA A 56 8.41 -5.41 7.57
N ALA A 57 8.15 -4.12 7.32
CA ALA A 57 6.99 -3.70 6.53
C ALA A 57 7.05 -4.21 5.09
N LEU A 58 8.23 -4.15 4.44
CA LEU A 58 8.42 -4.69 3.09
C LEU A 58 8.21 -6.21 3.06
N GLN A 59 8.77 -6.93 4.03
CA GLN A 59 8.58 -8.39 4.15
C GLN A 59 7.11 -8.75 4.33
N ALA A 60 6.41 -8.09 5.26
CA ALA A 60 5.00 -8.31 5.49
C ALA A 60 4.15 -8.05 4.23
N GLN A 61 4.50 -7.04 3.44
CA GLN A 61 3.82 -6.75 2.18
C GLN A 61 4.04 -7.84 1.12
N LEU A 62 5.28 -8.34 0.99
CA LEU A 62 5.60 -9.43 0.07
C LEU A 62 4.89 -10.74 0.48
N GLU A 63 4.89 -11.07 1.77
CA GLU A 63 4.20 -12.25 2.30
C GLU A 63 2.68 -12.16 2.09
N ALA A 64 2.10 -10.96 2.29
CA ALA A 64 0.70 -10.73 2.02
C ALA A 64 0.37 -10.93 0.53
N GLN A 65 1.22 -10.41 -0.37
CA GLN A 65 1.04 -10.58 -1.80
C GLN A 65 1.13 -12.07 -2.21
N GLU A 66 2.16 -12.78 -1.76
CA GLU A 66 2.33 -14.21 -2.05
C GLU A 66 1.11 -15.03 -1.57
N ARG A 67 0.61 -14.72 -0.37
CA ARG A 67 -0.56 -15.39 0.20
C ARG A 67 -1.82 -15.15 -0.65
N VAL A 68 -1.99 -13.94 -1.19
CA VAL A 68 -3.11 -13.61 -2.10
C VAL A 68 -2.97 -14.35 -3.42
N ASP A 69 -1.77 -14.37 -4.00
CA ASP A 69 -1.50 -15.03 -5.28
C ASP A 69 -1.76 -16.54 -5.20
N VAL A 70 -1.26 -17.20 -4.15
CA VAL A 70 -1.47 -18.63 -3.90
C VAL A 70 -2.96 -18.95 -3.71
N TRP A 71 -3.66 -18.14 -2.92
CA TRP A 71 -5.10 -18.30 -2.71
C TRP A 71 -5.88 -18.13 -4.02
N TRP A 72 -5.59 -17.08 -4.79
CA TRP A 72 -6.31 -16.78 -6.03
C TRP A 72 -6.10 -17.87 -7.07
N ALA A 73 -4.85 -18.31 -7.27
CA ALA A 73 -4.54 -19.40 -8.18
C ALA A 73 -5.22 -20.73 -7.77
N SER A 74 -5.33 -21.01 -6.46
CA SER A 74 -6.05 -22.17 -5.95
C SER A 74 -7.56 -22.07 -6.21
N LEU A 75 -8.14 -20.88 -5.99
CA LEU A 75 -9.56 -20.62 -6.19
C LEU A 75 -9.95 -20.76 -7.67
N LEU A 76 -9.13 -20.21 -8.58
CA LEU A 76 -9.31 -20.37 -10.02
C LEU A 76 -9.30 -21.84 -10.44
N ARG A 77 -8.37 -22.65 -9.92
CA ARG A 77 -8.31 -24.08 -10.27
C ARG A 77 -9.46 -24.93 -9.72
N THR A 78 -10.02 -24.56 -8.57
CA THR A 78 -10.97 -25.41 -7.83
C THR A 78 -12.43 -25.04 -8.06
N ARG A 79 -12.72 -23.74 -8.22
CA ARG A 79 -14.08 -23.20 -8.30
C ARG A 79 -14.50 -22.84 -9.71
N PHE A 80 -13.56 -22.56 -10.59
CA PHE A 80 -13.83 -22.15 -11.97
C PHE A 80 -13.24 -23.21 -12.92
N GLU A 81 -14.09 -24.03 -13.52
CA GLU A 81 -13.67 -25.05 -14.51
C GLU A 81 -12.86 -24.38 -15.64
N ASP A 82 -11.78 -25.04 -16.07
CA ASP A 82 -10.86 -24.57 -17.12
C ASP A 82 -10.29 -23.15 -16.95
N GLY A 83 -10.01 -22.75 -15.70
CA GLY A 83 -9.26 -21.52 -15.43
C GLY A 83 -9.99 -20.29 -15.97
N ALA A 84 -11.31 -20.25 -15.81
CA ALA A 84 -12.18 -19.21 -16.35
C ALA A 84 -11.54 -17.81 -16.21
N ILE A 85 -11.22 -17.26 -17.38
CA ILE A 85 -10.43 -16.04 -17.56
C ILE A 85 -11.26 -14.79 -17.20
N ASP A 86 -12.58 -14.94 -17.05
CA ASP A 86 -13.55 -13.85 -16.89
C ASP A 86 -14.26 -13.88 -15.53
N VAL A 87 -13.52 -13.92 -14.42
CA VAL A 87 -14.14 -13.63 -13.12
C VAL A 87 -14.46 -12.14 -13.07
N ALA A 88 -15.75 -11.80 -12.99
CA ALA A 88 -16.19 -10.42 -12.82
C ALA A 88 -15.48 -9.79 -11.61
N TRP A 89 -15.00 -8.55 -11.76
CA TRP A 89 -14.26 -7.84 -10.73
C TRP A 89 -15.00 -7.79 -9.38
N ASP A 90 -16.33 -7.63 -9.41
CA ASP A 90 -17.16 -7.61 -8.21
C ASP A 90 -17.14 -8.96 -7.46
N GLU A 91 -17.08 -10.08 -8.19
CA GLU A 91 -16.98 -11.42 -7.60
C GLU A 91 -15.59 -11.65 -6.98
N PHE A 92 -14.52 -11.18 -7.64
CA PHE A 92 -13.17 -11.18 -7.05
C PHE A 92 -13.16 -10.40 -5.73
N VAL A 93 -13.66 -9.15 -5.73
CA VAL A 93 -13.70 -8.30 -4.53
C VAL A 93 -14.49 -8.95 -3.40
N ARG A 94 -15.63 -9.58 -3.72
CA ARG A 94 -16.46 -10.31 -2.75
C ARG A 94 -15.68 -11.47 -2.11
N LEU A 95 -15.04 -12.32 -2.93
CA LEU A 95 -14.27 -13.47 -2.46
C LEU A 95 -13.02 -13.07 -1.68
N PHE A 96 -12.33 -12.03 -2.14
CA PHE A 96 -11.15 -11.46 -1.48
C PHE A 96 -11.48 -10.96 -0.08
N ARG A 97 -12.55 -10.18 0.06
CA ARG A 97 -12.98 -9.65 1.37
C ARG A 97 -13.36 -10.76 2.32
N ALA A 98 -14.14 -11.74 1.86
CA ALA A 98 -14.51 -12.89 2.67
C ALA A 98 -13.30 -13.69 3.19
N LYS A 99 -12.19 -13.71 2.43
CA LYS A 99 -10.98 -14.44 2.81
C LYS A 99 -10.02 -13.65 3.70
N PHE A 100 -9.83 -12.35 3.42
CA PHE A 100 -8.74 -11.55 3.98
C PHE A 100 -9.21 -10.43 4.93
N VAL A 101 -10.49 -10.06 4.91
CA VAL A 101 -11.05 -9.06 5.82
C VAL A 101 -11.82 -9.80 6.92
N PRO A 102 -11.35 -9.77 8.18
CA PRO A 102 -12.06 -10.40 9.28
C PRO A 102 -13.49 -9.89 9.41
N GLU A 103 -14.43 -10.76 9.77
CA GLU A 103 -15.86 -10.43 9.91
C GLU A 103 -16.08 -9.23 10.84
N TYR A 104 -15.42 -9.19 12.00
CA TYR A 104 -15.53 -8.06 12.93
C TYR A 104 -15.10 -6.70 12.32
N ILE A 105 -14.19 -6.70 11.34
CA ILE A 105 -13.82 -5.49 10.61
C ILE A 105 -14.91 -5.12 9.63
N GLN A 106 -15.50 -6.08 8.93
CA GLN A 106 -16.62 -5.85 8.00
C GLN A 106 -17.82 -5.28 8.77
N ASP A 107 -18.17 -5.86 9.91
CA ASP A 107 -19.24 -5.39 10.79
C ASP A 107 -18.98 -3.96 11.28
N ARG A 108 -17.74 -3.66 11.68
CA ARG A 108 -17.37 -2.30 12.10
C ARG A 108 -17.52 -1.30 10.96
N MET A 109 -17.10 -1.65 9.74
CA MET A 109 -17.23 -0.77 8.56
C MET A 109 -18.70 -0.58 8.17
N GLU A 110 -19.52 -1.62 8.30
CA GLU A 110 -20.97 -1.52 8.10
C GLU A 110 -21.61 -0.57 9.14
N GLN A 111 -21.23 -0.70 10.42
CA GLN A 111 -21.69 0.22 11.47
C GLN A 111 -21.23 1.67 11.22
N GLU A 112 -20.00 1.86 10.75
CA GLU A 112 -19.51 3.18 10.34
C GLU A 112 -20.33 3.74 9.18
N PHE A 113 -20.68 2.93 8.19
CA PHE A 113 -21.58 3.34 7.09
C PHE A 113 -22.98 3.73 7.59
N LEU A 114 -23.56 2.92 8.49
CA LEU A 114 -24.89 3.15 9.06
C LEU A 114 -24.95 4.45 9.85
N SER A 115 -23.90 4.75 10.60
CA SER A 115 -23.77 5.97 11.40
C SER A 115 -23.19 7.16 10.62
N LEU A 116 -22.74 6.96 9.38
CA LEU A 116 -22.10 8.00 8.57
C LEU A 116 -23.01 9.22 8.39
N ALA A 117 -22.47 10.37 8.74
CA ALA A 117 -23.06 11.68 8.56
C ALA A 117 -21.99 12.67 8.06
N GLN A 118 -22.40 13.70 7.33
CA GLN A 118 -21.50 14.69 6.72
C GLN A 118 -20.66 15.43 7.78
N GLY A 119 -21.20 15.68 8.98
CA GLY A 119 -20.43 16.28 10.07
C GLY A 119 -19.78 17.60 9.68
N SER A 120 -18.45 17.73 9.82
CA SER A 120 -17.67 18.89 9.38
C SER A 120 -17.23 18.82 7.91
N MET A 121 -17.37 17.67 7.26
CA MET A 121 -16.85 17.40 5.91
C MET A 121 -17.56 18.25 4.84
N THR A 122 -16.85 18.48 3.74
CA THR A 122 -17.45 18.93 2.49
C THR A 122 -18.36 17.85 1.90
N VAL A 123 -19.24 18.23 0.98
CA VAL A 123 -20.14 17.25 0.32
C VAL A 123 -19.33 16.21 -0.46
N LEU A 124 -18.23 16.61 -1.11
CA LEU A 124 -17.37 15.71 -1.89
C LEU A 124 -16.58 14.74 -1.00
N GLU A 125 -16.02 15.22 0.12
CA GLU A 125 -15.37 14.31 1.07
C GLU A 125 -16.37 13.31 1.65
N TYR A 126 -17.60 13.77 1.94
CA TYR A 126 -18.66 12.90 2.46
C TYR A 126 -19.08 11.85 1.42
N GLU A 127 -19.20 12.24 0.15
CA GLU A 127 -19.43 11.32 -0.97
C GLU A 127 -18.33 10.28 -1.08
N ALA A 128 -17.06 10.68 -1.04
CA ALA A 128 -15.94 9.76 -1.13
C ALA A 128 -15.98 8.71 0.00
N ARG A 129 -16.24 9.14 1.24
CA ARG A 129 -16.38 8.21 2.38
C ARG A 129 -17.65 7.36 2.28
N PHE A 130 -18.75 7.91 1.80
CA PHE A 130 -19.98 7.17 1.55
C PHE A 130 -19.75 6.06 0.52
N SER A 131 -19.10 6.37 -0.60
CA SER A 131 -18.78 5.44 -1.67
C SER A 131 -17.79 4.37 -1.21
N GLU A 132 -16.81 4.71 -0.38
CA GLU A 132 -15.90 3.73 0.24
C GLU A 132 -16.63 2.75 1.16
N LEU A 133 -17.42 3.27 2.11
CA LEU A 133 -18.09 2.49 3.14
C LEU A 133 -19.33 1.74 2.63
N SER A 134 -19.98 2.23 1.57
CA SER A 134 -21.14 1.58 0.95
C SER A 134 -20.87 0.13 0.52
N LYS A 135 -19.61 -0.18 0.22
CA LYS A 135 -19.17 -1.50 -0.21
C LYS A 135 -19.30 -2.56 0.88
N TYR A 136 -19.48 -2.17 2.15
CA TYR A 136 -19.68 -3.07 3.29
C TYR A 136 -21.16 -3.26 3.64
N ALA A 137 -22.07 -2.47 3.06
CA ALA A 137 -23.51 -2.55 3.33
C ALA A 137 -24.31 -2.75 2.02
N PRO A 138 -24.04 -3.80 1.23
CA PRO A 138 -24.66 -3.99 -0.09
C PRO A 138 -26.18 -4.06 -0.02
N HIS A 139 -26.75 -4.57 1.09
CA HIS A 139 -28.19 -4.66 1.30
C HIS A 139 -28.89 -3.29 1.44
N ILE A 140 -28.14 -2.22 1.76
CA ILE A 140 -28.66 -0.85 1.87
C ILE A 140 -28.55 -0.13 0.53
N VAL A 141 -27.45 -0.35 -0.19
CA VAL A 141 -27.13 0.34 -1.44
C VAL A 141 -27.55 -0.41 -2.70
N ALA A 142 -28.14 -1.60 -2.55
CA ALA A 142 -28.64 -2.41 -3.66
C ALA A 142 -29.67 -1.68 -4.53
N GLU A 143 -30.50 -0.82 -3.92
CA GLU A 143 -31.47 -0.01 -4.64
C GLU A 143 -30.98 1.44 -4.67
N GLU A 144 -30.81 2.01 -5.88
CA GLU A 144 -30.36 3.40 -6.03
C GLU A 144 -31.22 4.39 -5.25
N ARG A 145 -32.53 4.16 -5.16
CA ARG A 145 -33.42 4.99 -4.34
C ARG A 145 -33.08 4.94 -2.85
N ARG A 146 -32.80 3.75 -2.30
CA ARG A 146 -32.41 3.57 -0.89
C ARG A 146 -31.05 4.21 -0.62
N LYS A 147 -30.11 4.02 -1.53
CA LYS A 147 -28.79 4.63 -1.51
C LYS A 147 -28.87 6.16 -1.48
N THR A 148 -29.61 6.77 -2.41
CA THR A 148 -29.83 8.22 -2.47
C THR A 148 -30.49 8.74 -1.20
N LYS A 149 -31.54 8.05 -0.71
CA LYS A 149 -32.20 8.42 0.55
C LYS A 149 -31.25 8.40 1.74
N LYS A 150 -30.43 7.35 1.88
CA LYS A 150 -29.43 7.25 2.96
C LYS A 150 -28.37 8.34 2.83
N PHE A 151 -27.90 8.64 1.62
CA PHE A 151 -26.97 9.75 1.37
C PHE A 151 -27.54 11.08 1.86
N VAL A 152 -28.75 11.44 1.39
CA VAL A 152 -29.43 12.70 1.76
C VAL A 152 -29.71 12.78 3.26
N MET A 153 -30.07 11.67 3.92
CA MET A 153 -30.32 11.65 5.36
C MET A 153 -29.08 11.93 6.20
N GLY A 154 -27.90 11.53 5.72
CA GLY A 154 -26.63 11.81 6.39
C GLY A 154 -26.06 13.20 6.10
N LEU A 155 -26.62 13.97 5.17
CA LEU A 155 -26.20 15.36 4.93
C LEU A 155 -26.53 16.28 6.11
N LYS A 156 -25.82 17.41 6.17
CA LYS A 156 -26.08 18.49 7.14
C LYS A 156 -27.56 18.91 7.09
N PRO A 157 -28.18 19.25 8.23
CA PRO A 157 -29.61 19.59 8.28
C PRO A 157 -30.04 20.66 7.27
N SER A 158 -29.21 21.68 7.03
CA SER A 158 -29.48 22.75 6.06
C SER A 158 -29.60 22.25 4.62
N LEU A 159 -28.72 21.33 4.21
CA LEU A 159 -28.74 20.70 2.89
C LEU A 159 -29.85 19.66 2.80
N ARG A 160 -30.00 18.85 3.84
CA ARG A 160 -31.02 17.80 3.91
C ARG A 160 -32.43 18.37 3.72
N THR A 161 -32.78 19.46 4.40
CA THR A 161 -34.11 20.09 4.25
C THR A 161 -34.36 20.58 2.82
N ARG A 162 -33.34 21.16 2.17
CA ARG A 162 -33.42 21.55 0.76
C ARG A 162 -33.63 20.36 -0.17
N LEU A 163 -32.87 19.29 0.02
CA LEU A 163 -32.81 18.14 -0.91
C LEU A 163 -33.99 17.17 -0.74
N VAL A 164 -34.53 17.02 0.47
CA VAL A 164 -35.71 16.18 0.72
C VAL A 164 -36.94 16.68 -0.02
N ALA A 165 -37.04 18.00 -0.27
CA ALA A 165 -38.17 18.59 -0.99
C ALA A 165 -38.26 18.16 -2.47
N PHE A 166 -37.17 17.62 -3.05
CA PHE A 166 -37.08 17.36 -4.49
C PHE A 166 -37.00 15.87 -4.87
N ASP A 167 -37.22 14.93 -3.94
CA ASP A 167 -37.24 13.46 -4.12
C ASP A 167 -36.26 12.96 -5.21
N HIS A 168 -34.96 13.21 -5.00
CA HIS A 168 -33.91 12.81 -5.93
C HIS A 168 -33.89 11.29 -6.12
N ARG A 169 -33.91 10.85 -7.38
CA ARG A 169 -33.99 9.42 -7.73
C ARG A 169 -32.63 8.77 -7.81
N THR A 170 -31.59 9.56 -8.08
CA THR A 170 -30.21 9.09 -8.24
C THR A 170 -29.26 9.84 -7.32
N LEU A 171 -28.12 9.20 -6.99
CA LEU A 171 -27.09 9.81 -6.15
C LEU A 171 -26.48 11.04 -6.84
N ASP A 172 -26.31 10.98 -8.16
CA ASP A 172 -25.73 12.06 -8.97
C ASP A 172 -26.60 13.33 -8.97
N GLU A 173 -27.92 13.18 -9.07
CA GLU A 173 -28.87 14.29 -8.92
C GLU A 173 -28.74 14.96 -7.55
N ALA A 174 -28.67 14.15 -6.49
CA ALA A 174 -28.53 14.64 -5.12
C ALA A 174 -27.19 15.36 -4.90
N LEU A 175 -26.09 14.85 -5.47
CA LEU A 175 -24.76 15.47 -5.41
C LEU A 175 -24.74 16.81 -6.17
N SER A 176 -25.25 16.82 -7.39
CA SER A 176 -25.35 18.02 -8.22
C SER A 176 -26.23 19.10 -7.59
N ALA A 177 -27.24 18.73 -6.82
CA ALA A 177 -28.09 19.66 -6.08
C ALA A 177 -27.45 20.12 -4.75
N ALA A 178 -26.63 19.28 -4.12
CA ALA A 178 -25.93 19.59 -2.86
C ALA A 178 -24.70 20.50 -3.06
N CYS A 179 -24.07 20.43 -4.23
CA CYS A 179 -22.91 21.27 -4.60
C CYS A 179 -23.30 22.64 -5.20
N ARG A 180 -24.59 22.88 -5.45
CA ARG A 180 -25.15 24.15 -5.94
C ARG A 180 -25.59 25.07 -4.79
#